data_AF-A0A934KPK9-F1
#
_entry.id   AF-A0A934KPK9-F1
#
_cell.length_a   1.000
_cell.length_b   1.000
_cell.length_c   1.000
_cell.angle_alpha   90.00
_cell.angle_beta   90.00
_cell.angle_gamma   90.00
#
_symmetry.space_group_name_H-M   'P 1'
#
loop_
_entity.id
_entity.type
_entity.pdbx_description
1 polymer ?
#
loop_
_entity_poly.entity_id
_entity_poly.type
_entity_poly.pdbx_seq_one_letter_code
_entity_poly.pdbx_strand_id
1 'polypeptide(L)' 'GDGDHTSLSTIPQAANGKARLIVKDEGILAGVELAKHIFRVVDEGLSMEVFIEDGMQVKYGDIAFHVIGKDQSILTAERL' A
#
# COMPACT_ATOMS: atom_id res chain seq x y z
N GLY A 1 -18.39 -21.75 15.07
CA GLY A 1 -18.32 -22.25 13.69
C GLY A 1 -16.96 -21.87 13.18
N ASP A 2 -16.19 -22.89 12.80
CA ASP A 2 -14.89 -22.81 12.14
C ASP A 2 -14.76 -21.61 11.20
N GLY A 3 -14.00 -20.61 11.65
CA GLY A 3 -13.56 -19.49 10.84
C GLY A 3 -12.05 -19.59 10.68
N ASP A 4 -11.65 -20.34 9.66
CA ASP A 4 -10.40 -20.21 8.90
C ASP A 4 -9.06 -20.23 9.68
N HIS A 5 -8.48 -21.43 9.75
CA HIS A 5 -7.15 -21.75 10.28
C HIS A 5 -6.00 -21.60 9.26
N THR A 6 -6.13 -20.81 8.18
CA THR A 6 -5.17 -20.89 7.04
C THR A 6 -4.42 -19.61 6.69
N SER A 7 -4.42 -18.57 7.53
CA SER A 7 -3.70 -17.32 7.20
C SER A 7 -2.81 -16.75 8.30
N LEU A 8 -2.53 -17.52 9.36
CA LEU A 8 -1.67 -17.07 10.47
C LEU A 8 -0.17 -17.38 10.29
N SER A 9 0.24 -18.07 9.21
CA SER A 9 1.55 -18.78 9.22
C SER A 9 2.47 -18.59 8.00
N THR A 10 2.26 -17.63 7.08
CA THR A 10 3.12 -17.54 5.88
C THR A 10 3.75 -16.17 5.62
N ILE A 11 3.65 -15.25 6.57
CA ILE A 11 4.40 -14.00 6.50
C ILE A 11 5.36 -14.01 7.69
N PRO A 12 6.67 -14.27 7.49
CA PRO A 12 7.64 -14.08 8.55
C PRO A 12 7.43 -12.69 9.15
N GLN A 13 7.43 -12.58 10.48
CA GLN A 13 7.22 -11.31 11.19
C GLN A 13 8.25 -10.22 10.81
N ALA A 14 9.32 -10.62 10.10
CA ALA A 14 10.38 -9.79 9.53
C ALA A 14 10.40 -9.75 7.99
N ALA A 15 9.36 -10.24 7.31
CA ALA A 15 9.26 -10.15 5.86
C ALA A 15 9.03 -8.69 5.46
N ASN A 16 10.00 -8.14 4.73
CA ASN A 16 9.82 -6.88 4.04
C ASN A 16 9.02 -7.17 2.76
N GLY A 17 7.76 -6.76 2.77
CA GLY A 17 6.88 -6.79 1.62
C GLY A 17 7.06 -5.55 0.76
N LYS A 18 6.71 -5.69 -0.52
CA LYS A 18 6.53 -4.56 -1.43
C LYS A 18 5.11 -4.59 -1.97
N ALA A 19 4.32 -3.58 -1.62
CA ALA A 19 3.01 -3.34 -2.20
C ALA A 19 3.10 -2.28 -3.30
N ARG A 20 2.20 -2.40 -4.28
CA ARG A 20 2.08 -1.44 -5.38
C ARG A 20 0.63 -1.11 -5.64
N LEU A 21 0.33 0.18 -5.75
CA LEU A 21 -1.01 0.63 -6.10
C LEU A 21 -1.11 0.72 -7.62
N ILE A 22 -1.83 -0.25 -8.20
CA ILE A 22 -2.10 -0.31 -9.63
C ILE A 22 -3.43 0.37 -9.90
N VAL A 23 -3.41 1.33 -10.81
CA VAL A 23 -4.59 2.04 -11.29
C VAL A 23 -5.39 1.10 -12.18
N LYS A 24 -6.67 0.90 -11.85
CA LYS A 24 -7.60 0.05 -12.61
C LYS A 24 -8.59 0.82 -13.48
N ASP A 25 -8.50 2.15 -13.49
CA ASP A 25 -9.38 3.01 -14.29
C ASP A 25 -8.64 4.30 -14.65
N GLU A 26 -8.99 4.90 -15.79
CA GLU A 26 -8.46 6.21 -16.16
C GLU A 26 -9.13 7.33 -15.36
N GLY A 27 -8.36 8.35 -14.99
CA GLY A 27 -8.89 9.45 -14.20
C GLY A 27 -7.80 10.39 -13.68
N ILE A 28 -8.14 11.16 -12.65
CA ILE A 28 -7.18 11.99 -11.92
C ILE A 28 -6.91 11.33 -10.58
N LEU A 29 -5.64 11.11 -10.28
CA LEU A 29 -5.20 10.53 -9.02
C LEU A 29 -5.32 11.58 -7.91
N ALA A 30 -5.99 11.24 -6.82
CA ALA A 30 -6.12 12.08 -5.64
C ALA A 30 -5.98 11.24 -4.37
N GLY A 31 -5.39 11.81 -3.31
CA GLY A 31 -5.15 11.17 -2.02
C GLY A 31 -3.74 10.58 -1.84
N VAL A 32 -2.78 10.83 -2.74
CA VAL A 32 -1.41 10.29 -2.63
C VAL A 32 -0.66 10.87 -1.44
N GLU A 33 -0.78 12.19 -1.23
CA GLU A 33 -0.18 12.89 -0.10
C GLU A 33 -0.80 12.46 1.24
N LEU A 34 -2.10 12.15 1.23
CA LEU A 34 -2.78 11.60 2.41
C LEU A 34 -2.27 10.20 2.71
N ALA A 35 -2.13 9.35 1.69
CA ALA A 35 -1.59 8.01 1.83
C ALA A 35 -0.16 8.05 2.43
N LYS A 36 0.73 8.93 1.92
CA LYS A 36 2.06 9.15 2.50
C LYS A 36 2.00 9.46 4.00
N HIS A 37 1.11 10.35 4.41
CA HIS A 37 0.93 10.70 5.83
C HIS A 37 0.45 9.51 6.65
N ILE A 38 -0.55 8.78 6.17
CA ILE A 38 -1.09 7.60 6.87
C ILE A 38 0.01 6.55 7.05
N PHE A 39 0.74 6.18 6.00
CA PHE A 39 1.81 5.20 6.10
C PHE A 39 2.90 5.64 7.09
N ARG A 40 3.29 6.92 7.08
CA ARG A 40 4.28 7.46 8.01
C ARG A 40 3.81 7.44 9.46
N VAL A 41 2.52 7.69 9.70
CA VAL A 41 1.92 7.62 11.05
C VAL A 41 1.77 6.17 11.53
N VAL A 42 1.50 5.24 10.61
CA VAL A 42 1.38 3.81 10.91
C VAL A 42 2.74 3.21 11.28
N ASP A 43 3.78 3.47 10.49
CA ASP A 43 5.15 2.98 10.76
C ASP A 43 6.17 3.86 10.03
N GLU A 44 7.06 4.52 10.78
CA GLU A 44 8.13 5.36 10.18
C GLU A 44 9.16 4.56 9.37
N GLY A 45 9.19 3.23 9.50
CA GLY A 45 10.01 2.33 8.71
C GLY A 45 9.42 1.99 7.34
N LEU A 46 8.18 2.40 7.04
CA LEU A 46 7.58 2.25 5.71
C LEU A 46 8.17 3.28 4.75
N SER A 47 8.78 2.78 3.68
CA SER A 47 9.27 3.60 2.57
C SER A 47 8.25 3.62 1.45
N MET A 48 7.75 4.82 1.10
CA MET A 48 6.82 5.00 -0.01
C MET A 48 7.51 5.71 -1.18
N GLU A 49 7.51 5.08 -2.35
CA GLU A 49 7.98 5.66 -3.61
C GLU A 49 6.77 6.08 -4.43
N VAL A 50 6.58 7.39 -4.62
CA VAL A 50 5.47 7.91 -5.43
C VAL A 50 5.95 8.15 -6.85
N PHE A 51 5.26 7.55 -7.82
CA PHE A 51 5.52 7.75 -9.25
C PHE A 51 4.56 8.77 -9.85
N ILE A 52 3.35 8.86 -9.30
CA ILE A 52 2.30 9.75 -9.79
C ILE A 52 1.76 10.57 -8.63
N GLU A 53 1.83 11.89 -8.79
CA GLU A 53 1.41 12.83 -7.77
C GLU A 53 -0.09 13.13 -7.83
N ASP A 54 -0.60 13.77 -6.77
CA ASP A 54 -1.98 14.24 -6.71
C ASP A 54 -2.27 15.23 -7.85
N GLY A 55 -3.44 15.10 -8.49
CA GLY A 55 -3.84 15.95 -9.62
C GLY A 55 -3.30 15.51 -10.98
N MET A 56 -2.50 14.44 -11.05
CA MET A 56 -2.01 13.88 -12.32
C MET A 56 -3.04 12.95 -12.95
N GLN A 57 -3.05 12.93 -14.29
CA GLN A 57 -3.84 11.96 -15.04
C GLN A 57 -3.20 10.57 -14.97
N VAL A 58 -4.02 9.57 -14.67
CA VAL A 58 -3.64 8.16 -14.62
C VAL A 58 -4.43 7.35 -15.62
N LYS A 59 -3.85 6.24 -16.07
CA LYS A 59 -4.48 5.28 -16.99
C LYS A 59 -4.51 3.89 -16.38
N TYR A 60 -5.36 3.04 -16.94
CA TYR A 60 -5.38 1.62 -16.59
C TYR A 60 -3.97 1.01 -16.71
N GLY A 61 -3.50 0.41 -15.62
CA GLY A 61 -2.18 -0.23 -15.55
C GLY A 61 -1.05 0.67 -15.05
N ASP A 62 -1.30 1.97 -14.84
CA ASP A 62 -0.31 2.85 -14.20
C ASP A 62 -0.06 2.45 -12.74
N ILE A 63 1.16 2.67 -12.29
CA ILE A 63 1.55 2.46 -10.90
C ILE A 63 1.58 3.83 -10.23
N ALA A 64 0.64 4.08 -9.32
CA ALA A 64 0.59 5.34 -8.59
C ALA A 64 1.77 5.50 -7.63
N PHE A 65 2.00 4.47 -6.81
CA PHE A 65 3.09 4.43 -5.83
C PHE A 65 3.45 3.00 -5.42
N HIS A 66 4.65 2.84 -4.89
CA HIS A 66 5.12 1.64 -4.20
C HIS A 66 5.24 1.91 -2.70
N VAL A 67 4.95 0.91 -1.89
CA VAL A 67 5.21 0.92 -0.45
C VAL A 67 6.06 -0.29 -0.13
N ILE A 68 7.16 -0.06 0.58
CA ILE A 68 8.16 -1.06 0.94
C ILE A 68 8.32 -1.01 2.46
N GLY A 69 8.20 -2.17 3.12
CA GLY A 69 8.41 -2.29 4.55
C GLY A 69 7.78 -3.55 5.10
N LYS A 70 7.47 -3.57 6.40
CA LYS A 70 6.89 -4.75 7.03
C LYS A 70 5.53 -5.07 6.43
N ASP A 71 5.33 -6.32 6.02
CA ASP A 71 4.05 -6.80 5.48
C ASP A 71 2.87 -6.49 6.42
N GLN A 72 3.06 -6.63 7.74
CA GLN A 72 2.04 -6.30 8.74
C GLN A 72 1.60 -4.83 8.66
N SER A 73 2.55 -3.90 8.53
CA SER A 73 2.26 -2.46 8.46
C SER A 73 1.57 -2.10 7.14
N ILE A 74 1.99 -2.73 6.04
CA ILE A 74 1.35 -2.59 4.72
C ILE A 74 -0.10 -3.07 4.75
N LEU A 75 -0.35 -4.29 5.26
CA LEU A 75 -1.69 -4.89 5.36
C LEU A 75 -2.61 -4.13 6.32
N THR A 76 -2.06 -3.57 7.40
CA THR A 76 -2.81 -2.75 8.35
C THR A 76 -3.26 -1.44 7.70
N ALA A 77 -2.37 -0.81 6.92
CA ALA A 77 -2.67 0.42 6.21
C ALA A 77 -3.61 0.24 5.00
N GLU A 78 -3.69 -0.95 4.38
CA GLU A 78 -4.67 -1.26 3.33
C GLU A 78 -6.11 -1.26 3.85
N ARG A 79 -6.31 -1.63 5.13
CA ARG A 79 -7.65 -1.82 5.72
C ARG A 79 -8.23 -0.52 6.32
N LEU A 80 -7.50 0.58 6.28
CA LEU A 80 -7.88 1.89 6.82
C LEU A 80 -8.64 2.76 5.82
#